data_AF-A0A914E2U4-F1
#
_entry.id   AF-A0A914E2U4-F1
#
_cell.length_a   1.000
_cell.length_b   1.000
_cell.length_c   1.000
_cell.angle_alpha   90.00
_cell.angle_beta   90.00
_cell.angle_gamma   90.00
#
_symmetry.space_group_name_H-M   'P 1'
#
loop_
_entity.id
_entity.type
_entity.pdbx_description
1 polymer ?
#
loop_
_entity_poly.entity_id
_entity_poly.type
_entity_poly.pdbx_seq_one_letter_code
_entity_poly.pdbx_strand_id
1 'polypeptide(L)'
;MILATSIQLIATLTKYPEILIAGRVIGSFFSPMCDSVLILYLQEISPVKIRGALSSLCATGYFVMALFGMMLGMKNILGHNLTILLGVPIPPGLAALAFLLYLPETPKFLMIVKQNRLAAKKSLVFYQGDQPTNDEILDEFIYETKNEPDAKGSLSDLLFVPYLRKALLLANAMLVLTVPFFAILLSSTYFLMEIDIPSHVAQLSSTFLAVVLILTCFIATYLLKSFGRRPLLNFSGIGSIISLCVFAIAGKFYEQNDIMKYIALSGMVGYMVCYGYDY
;
A
#
# COMPACT_ATOMS: atom_id res chain seq x y z
N MET A 1 5.62 -0.04 -15.01
CA MET A 1 6.31 -0.99 -14.11
C MET A 1 7.28 -1.91 -14.83
N ILE A 2 6.84 -2.74 -15.78
CA ILE A 2 7.69 -3.74 -16.45
C ILE A 2 8.95 -3.13 -17.08
N LEU A 3 8.81 -2.00 -17.77
CA LEU A 3 9.96 -1.29 -18.34
C LEU A 3 10.99 -0.88 -17.27
N ALA A 4 10.52 -0.36 -16.12
CA ALA A 4 11.39 0.05 -15.03
C ALA A 4 12.13 -1.14 -14.41
N THR A 5 11.46 -2.27 -14.22
CA THR A 5 12.09 -3.50 -13.70
C THR A 5 13.07 -4.10 -14.72
N SER A 6 12.77 -4.03 -16.02
CA SER A 6 13.70 -4.45 -17.08
C SER A 6 14.95 -3.56 -17.12
N ILE A 7 14.81 -2.24 -16.94
CA ILE A 7 15.96 -1.33 -16.84
C ILE A 7 16.81 -1.67 -15.61
N GLN A 8 16.19 -1.96 -14.46
CA GLN A 8 16.90 -2.38 -13.25
C GLN A 8 17.64 -3.72 -13.45
N LEU A 9 17.06 -4.66 -14.19
CA LEU A 9 17.70 -5.93 -14.55
C LEU A 9 18.91 -5.71 -15.49
N ILE A 10 18.78 -4.82 -16.47
CA ILE A 10 19.89 -4.47 -17.38
C ILE A 10 21.02 -3.77 -16.62
N ALA A 11 20.70 -2.98 -15.60
CA ALA A 11 21.70 -2.33 -14.75
C ALA A 11 22.60 -3.33 -14.02
N THR A 12 22.05 -4.45 -13.53
CA THR A 12 22.88 -5.47 -12.82
C THR A 12 23.79 -6.25 -13.76
N LEU A 13 23.47 -6.31 -15.06
CA LEU A 13 24.33 -6.93 -16.08
C LEU A 13 25.44 -5.99 -16.55
N THR A 14 25.19 -4.68 -16.59
CA THR A 14 26.08 -3.68 -17.18
C THR A 14 27.01 -3.00 -16.18
N LYS A 15 26.84 -3.25 -14.87
CA LYS A 15 27.65 -2.70 -13.76
C LYS A 15 27.66 -1.16 -13.66
N TYR A 16 26.79 -0.45 -14.38
CA TYR A 16 26.63 1.01 -14.26
C TYR A 16 25.58 1.36 -13.20
N PRO A 17 25.96 2.01 -12.09
CA PRO A 17 25.03 2.38 -11.02
C PRO A 17 23.99 3.40 -11.46
N GLU A 18 24.29 4.24 -12.46
CA GLU A 18 23.39 5.28 -12.97
C GLU A 18 22.11 4.67 -13.57
N ILE A 19 22.23 3.54 -14.26
CA ILE A 19 21.10 2.83 -14.87
C ILE A 19 20.18 2.26 -13.79
N LEU A 20 20.76 1.78 -12.68
CA LEU A 20 19.99 1.28 -11.54
C LEU A 20 19.20 2.41 -10.87
N ILE A 21 19.84 3.57 -10.67
CA ILE A 21 19.19 4.77 -10.10
C ILE A 21 18.06 5.24 -11.02
N ALA A 22 18.29 5.34 -12.33
CA ALA A 22 17.27 5.73 -13.29
C ALA A 22 16.07 4.76 -13.27
N GLY A 23 16.34 3.44 -13.27
CA GLY A 23 15.30 2.42 -13.16
C GLY A 23 14.50 2.50 -11.85
N ARG A 24 15.15 2.87 -10.73
CA ARG A 24 14.48 3.10 -9.44
C ARG A 24 13.61 4.35 -9.46
N VAL A 25 14.10 5.47 -9.99
CA VAL A 25 13.33 6.72 -10.10
C VAL A 25 12.06 6.51 -10.93
N ILE A 26 12.18 5.86 -12.09
CA ILE A 26 11.02 5.55 -12.94
C ILE A 26 10.05 4.63 -12.19
N GLY A 27 10.55 3.56 -11.55
CA GLY A 27 9.72 2.66 -10.76
C GLY A 27 8.97 3.39 -9.63
N SER A 28 9.67 4.20 -8.84
CA SER A 28 9.10 4.95 -7.73
C SER A 28 8.08 6.00 -8.16
N PHE A 29 8.28 6.64 -9.32
CA PHE A 29 7.32 7.62 -9.84
C PHE A 29 5.99 6.98 -10.28
N PHE A 30 6.07 5.86 -11.02
CA PHE A 30 4.88 5.22 -11.56
C PHE A 30 4.16 4.31 -10.54
N SER A 31 4.82 3.83 -9.48
CA SER A 31 4.23 2.87 -8.53
C SER A 31 2.97 3.40 -7.86
N PRO A 32 2.98 4.58 -7.22
CA PRO A 32 1.77 5.11 -6.56
C PRO A 32 0.66 5.44 -7.57
N MET A 33 1.00 5.81 -8.80
CA MET A 33 0.01 6.03 -9.86
C MET A 33 -0.70 4.71 -10.20
N CYS A 34 0.04 3.62 -10.40
CA CYS A 34 -0.54 2.30 -10.66
C CYS A 34 -1.44 1.84 -9.49
N ASP A 35 -1.00 2.04 -8.25
CA ASP A 35 -1.77 1.65 -7.06
C ASP A 35 -3.08 2.45 -6.95
N SER A 36 -3.04 3.77 -7.20
CA SER A 36 -4.22 4.62 -7.18
C SER A 36 -5.25 4.23 -8.25
N VAL A 37 -4.79 3.94 -9.47
CA VAL A 37 -5.64 3.48 -10.57
C VAL A 37 -6.22 2.10 -10.27
N LEU A 38 -5.44 1.18 -9.69
CA LEU A 38 -5.91 -0.15 -9.32
C LEU A 38 -7.02 -0.10 -8.27
N ILE A 39 -6.86 0.72 -7.23
CA ILE A 39 -7.88 0.90 -6.18
C ILE A 39 -9.15 1.50 -6.79
N LEU A 40 -9.03 2.53 -7.63
CA LEU A 40 -10.17 3.14 -8.31
C LEU A 40 -10.88 2.13 -9.21
N TYR A 41 -10.14 1.38 -10.02
CA TYR A 41 -10.66 0.36 -10.91
C TYR A 41 -11.49 -0.67 -10.15
N LEU A 42 -10.92 -1.23 -9.06
CA LEU A 42 -11.60 -2.20 -8.22
C LEU A 42 -12.83 -1.63 -7.52
N GLN A 43 -12.78 -0.36 -7.13
CA GLN A 43 -13.91 0.34 -6.55
C GLN A 43 -15.05 0.58 -7.54
N GLU A 44 -14.76 0.79 -8.82
CA GLU A 44 -15.77 1.02 -9.86
C GLU A 44 -16.41 -0.27 -10.39
N ILE A 45 -15.67 -1.38 -10.42
CA ILE A 45 -16.23 -2.67 -10.88
C ILE A 45 -16.97 -3.42 -9.77
N SER A 46 -16.67 -3.14 -8.50
CA SER A 46 -17.20 -3.91 -7.38
C SER A 46 -18.63 -3.50 -6.97
N PRO A 47 -19.49 -4.47 -6.60
CA PRO A 47 -20.76 -4.18 -5.97
C PRO A 47 -20.60 -3.37 -4.68
N VAL A 48 -21.52 -2.46 -4.42
CA VAL A 48 -21.51 -1.56 -3.23
C VAL A 48 -21.33 -2.34 -1.91
N LYS A 49 -21.90 -3.55 -1.81
CA LYS A 49 -21.82 -4.41 -0.62
C LYS A 49 -20.39 -4.89 -0.29
N ILE A 50 -19.55 -5.12 -1.29
CA ILE A 50 -18.20 -5.69 -1.12
C ILE A 50 -17.08 -4.71 -1.44
N ARG A 51 -17.39 -3.51 -1.95
CA ARG A 51 -16.42 -2.47 -2.33
C ARG A 51 -15.39 -2.15 -1.24
N GLY A 52 -15.85 -2.03 0.01
CA GLY A 52 -14.96 -1.80 1.15
C GLY A 52 -14.04 -2.98 1.46
N ALA A 53 -14.53 -4.22 1.34
CA ALA A 53 -13.73 -5.41 1.55
C ALA A 53 -12.67 -5.57 0.45
N LEU A 54 -13.03 -5.26 -0.80
CA LEU A 54 -12.10 -5.33 -1.94
C LEU A 54 -10.96 -4.31 -1.79
N SER A 55 -11.27 -3.08 -1.35
CA SER A 55 -10.25 -2.06 -1.07
C SER A 55 -9.30 -2.46 0.06
N SER A 56 -9.80 -3.11 1.11
CA SER A 56 -8.99 -3.64 2.20
C SER A 56 -8.10 -4.81 1.73
N LEU A 57 -8.63 -5.70 0.89
CA LEU A 57 -7.85 -6.78 0.28
C LEU A 57 -6.68 -6.27 -0.56
N CYS A 58 -6.84 -5.15 -1.28
CA CYS A 58 -5.72 -4.53 -2.00
C CYS A 58 -4.60 -4.07 -1.06
N ALA A 59 -4.96 -3.38 0.02
CA ALA A 59 -4.00 -2.91 1.02
C ALA A 59 -3.26 -4.09 1.68
N THR A 60 -3.99 -5.13 2.08
CA THR A 60 -3.40 -6.35 2.64
C THR A 60 -2.54 -7.08 1.61
N GLY A 61 -2.96 -7.12 0.34
CA GLY A 61 -2.20 -7.70 -0.77
C GLY A 61 -0.84 -7.03 -0.97
N TYR A 62 -0.76 -5.71 -0.81
CA TYR A 62 0.51 -4.97 -0.83
C TYR A 62 1.48 -5.47 0.27
N PHE A 63 1.00 -5.65 1.50
CA PHE A 63 1.84 -6.16 2.59
C PHE A 63 2.27 -7.60 2.37
N VAL A 64 1.40 -8.45 1.83
CA VAL A 64 1.75 -9.82 1.44
C VAL A 64 2.84 -9.82 0.35
N MET A 65 2.72 -8.96 -0.67
CA MET A 65 3.75 -8.79 -1.70
C MET A 65 5.08 -8.29 -1.11
N ALA A 66 5.03 -7.35 -0.16
CA ALA A 66 6.21 -6.86 0.54
C ALA A 66 6.90 -7.98 1.35
N LEU A 67 6.12 -8.83 2.03
CA LEU A 67 6.64 -10.01 2.74
C LEU A 67 7.34 -10.97 1.78
N PHE A 68 6.72 -11.29 0.64
CA PHE A 68 7.37 -12.11 -0.39
C PHE A 68 8.69 -11.49 -0.87
N GLY A 69 8.71 -10.17 -1.08
CA GLY A 69 9.93 -9.43 -1.44
C GLY A 69 11.03 -9.54 -0.38
N MET A 70 10.68 -9.39 0.90
CA MET A 70 11.62 -9.55 2.02
C MET A 70 12.17 -10.97 2.11
N MET A 71 11.32 -11.98 1.95
CA MET A 71 11.75 -13.39 1.95
C MET A 71 12.73 -13.67 0.81
N LEU A 72 12.43 -13.24 -0.42
CA LEU A 72 13.34 -13.40 -1.56
C LEU A 72 14.66 -12.64 -1.36
N GLY A 73 14.62 -11.49 -0.68
CA GLY A 73 15.80 -10.67 -0.37
C GLY A 73 16.75 -11.26 0.67
N MET A 74 16.37 -12.32 1.39
CA MET A 74 17.25 -12.97 2.38
C MET A 74 18.50 -13.55 1.72
N LYS A 75 19.65 -13.45 2.40
CA LYS A 75 20.94 -13.98 1.90
C LYS A 75 20.84 -15.46 1.54
N ASN A 76 20.08 -16.23 2.33
CA ASN A 76 19.90 -17.67 2.15
C ASN A 76 19.06 -18.06 0.93
N ILE A 77 18.30 -17.14 0.33
CA ILE A 77 17.39 -17.42 -0.80
C ILE A 77 17.96 -16.81 -2.09
N LEU A 78 17.82 -15.50 -2.27
CA LEU A 78 18.19 -14.81 -3.51
C LEU A 78 19.10 -13.60 -3.28
N GLY A 79 19.44 -13.28 -2.02
CA GLY A 79 20.24 -12.10 -1.67
C GLY A 79 21.63 -12.05 -2.31
N HIS A 80 22.20 -13.20 -2.71
CA HIS A 80 23.47 -13.24 -3.46
C HIS A 80 23.32 -12.91 -4.95
N ASN A 81 22.13 -13.11 -5.54
CA ASN A 81 21.87 -12.98 -6.97
C ASN A 81 20.89 -11.83 -7.23
N LEU A 82 21.37 -10.59 -7.10
CA LEU A 82 20.57 -9.37 -7.31
C LEU A 82 19.87 -9.35 -8.67
N THR A 83 20.52 -9.87 -9.71
CA THR A 83 19.95 -9.97 -11.07
C THR A 83 18.66 -10.81 -11.07
N ILE A 84 18.65 -11.97 -10.41
CA ILE A 84 17.47 -12.83 -10.38
C ILE A 84 16.38 -12.14 -9.54
N LEU A 85 16.75 -11.56 -8.40
CA LEU A 85 15.82 -10.85 -7.50
C LEU A 85 15.07 -9.71 -8.21
N LEU A 86 15.76 -8.90 -9.02
CA LEU A 86 15.15 -7.82 -9.80
C LEU A 86 14.36 -8.34 -11.02
N GLY A 87 14.64 -9.57 -11.47
CA GLY A 87 13.93 -10.22 -12.57
C GLY A 87 12.62 -10.92 -12.16
N VAL A 88 12.47 -11.34 -10.89
CA VAL A 88 11.26 -12.02 -10.39
C VAL A 88 9.95 -11.28 -10.68
N PRO A 89 9.86 -9.94 -10.61
CA PRO A 89 8.62 -9.22 -10.90
C PRO A 89 8.24 -9.19 -12.38
N ILE A 90 9.14 -9.53 -13.31
CA ILE A 90 8.88 -9.41 -14.76
C ILE A 90 7.84 -10.44 -15.24
N PRO A 91 7.95 -11.76 -14.94
CA PRO A 91 6.92 -12.73 -15.32
C PRO A 91 5.50 -12.41 -14.82
N PRO A 92 5.26 -12.11 -13.53
CA PRO A 92 3.91 -11.76 -13.07
C PRO A 92 3.42 -10.44 -13.68
N GLY A 93 4.32 -9.48 -13.93
CA GLY A 93 3.98 -8.24 -14.63
C GLY A 93 3.50 -8.47 -16.07
N LEU A 94 4.18 -9.35 -16.82
CA LEU A 94 3.77 -9.73 -18.18
C LEU A 94 2.45 -10.50 -18.18
N ALA A 95 2.26 -11.41 -17.23
CA ALA A 95 1.00 -12.11 -17.05
C ALA A 95 -0.14 -11.12 -16.77
N ALA A 96 0.06 -10.18 -15.84
CA ALA A 96 -0.92 -9.14 -15.53
C ALA A 96 -1.26 -8.27 -16.74
N LEU A 97 -0.27 -7.91 -17.57
CA LEU A 97 -0.50 -7.17 -18.81
C LEU A 97 -1.36 -7.97 -19.79
N ALA A 98 -1.06 -9.26 -19.97
CA ALA A 98 -1.86 -10.14 -20.82
C ALA A 98 -3.31 -10.24 -20.31
N PHE A 99 -3.52 -10.39 -19.00
CA PHE A 99 -4.86 -10.41 -18.41
C PHE A 99 -5.61 -9.09 -18.61
N LEU A 100 -4.93 -7.94 -18.48
CA LEU A 100 -5.56 -6.63 -18.61
C LEU A 100 -6.09 -6.38 -20.04
N LEU A 101 -5.44 -6.94 -21.07
CA LEU A 101 -5.94 -6.88 -22.45
C LEU A 101 -7.28 -7.60 -22.66
N TYR A 102 -7.63 -8.56 -21.79
CA TYR A 102 -8.91 -9.28 -21.85
C TYR A 102 -10.01 -8.64 -21.00
N LEU A 103 -9.67 -7.72 -20.08
CA LEU A 103 -10.64 -7.08 -19.20
C LEU A 103 -11.37 -5.94 -19.93
N PRO A 104 -12.71 -5.88 -19.86
CA PRO A 104 -13.45 -4.73 -20.35
C PRO A 104 -13.20 -3.49 -19.46
N GLU A 105 -13.27 -2.30 -20.06
CA GLU A 105 -13.20 -1.03 -19.33
C GLU A 105 -14.27 -0.91 -18.23
N THR A 106 -14.03 -0.07 -17.21
CA THR A 106 -14.96 0.05 -16.08
C THR A 106 -16.34 0.55 -16.52
N PRO A 107 -17.43 0.05 -15.91
CA PRO A 107 -18.79 0.43 -16.29
C PRO A 107 -19.04 1.94 -16.08
N LYS A 108 -18.45 2.53 -15.02
CA LYS A 108 -18.56 3.96 -14.72
C LYS A 108 -17.85 4.82 -15.77
N PHE A 109 -16.64 4.44 -16.21
CA PHE A 109 -15.94 5.13 -17.30
C PHE A 109 -16.70 5.04 -18.63
N LEU A 110 -17.20 3.86 -18.99
CA LEU A 110 -17.97 3.66 -20.22
C LEU A 110 -19.29 4.45 -20.24
N MET A 111 -19.94 4.59 -19.08
CA MET A 111 -21.17 5.37 -18.94
C MET A 111 -20.87 6.88 -19.00
N ILE A 112 -19.97 7.39 -18.15
CA ILE A 112 -19.78 8.83 -17.96
C ILE A 112 -18.94 9.44 -19.10
N VAL A 113 -17.78 8.85 -19.37
CA VAL A 113 -16.78 9.44 -20.29
C VAL A 113 -17.08 9.07 -21.73
N LYS A 114 -17.43 7.81 -21.99
CA LYS A 114 -17.75 7.33 -23.34
C LYS A 114 -19.22 7.48 -23.72
N GLN A 115 -20.10 7.84 -22.77
CA GLN A 115 -21.55 8.01 -22.99
C GLN A 115 -22.21 6.80 -23.66
N ASN A 116 -21.69 5.59 -23.42
CA ASN A 116 -22.15 4.37 -24.08
C ASN A 116 -22.78 3.39 -23.08
N ARG A 117 -24.10 3.52 -22.91
CA ARG A 117 -24.88 2.68 -21.98
C ARG A 117 -24.80 1.18 -22.31
N LEU A 118 -24.81 0.82 -23.60
CA LEU A 118 -24.75 -0.59 -24.01
C LEU A 118 -23.41 -1.24 -23.63
N ALA A 119 -22.31 -0.54 -23.86
CA ALA A 119 -20.98 -1.01 -23.46
C ALA A 119 -20.84 -1.08 -21.93
N ALA A 120 -21.34 -0.06 -21.22
CA ALA A 120 -21.35 -0.03 -19.77
C ALA A 120 -22.15 -1.21 -19.17
N LYS A 121 -23.32 -1.52 -19.73
CA LYS A 121 -24.13 -2.68 -19.32
C LYS A 121 -23.39 -4.00 -19.56
N LYS A 122 -22.73 -4.17 -20.71
CA LYS A 122 -21.92 -5.37 -20.98
C LYS A 122 -20.77 -5.53 -19.99
N SER A 123 -20.06 -4.45 -19.66
CA SER A 123 -19.00 -4.46 -18.65
C SER A 123 -19.55 -4.79 -17.26
N LEU A 124 -20.70 -4.20 -16.89
CA LEU A 124 -21.35 -4.48 -15.61
C LEU A 124 -21.80 -5.95 -15.50
N VAL A 125 -22.35 -6.52 -16.58
CA VAL A 125 -22.71 -7.95 -16.65
C VAL A 125 -21.48 -8.85 -16.54
N PHE A 126 -20.35 -8.46 -17.13
CA PHE A 126 -19.09 -9.19 -17.02
C PHE A 126 -18.57 -9.23 -15.57
N TYR A 127 -18.67 -8.12 -14.82
CA TYR A 127 -18.13 -8.01 -13.47
C TYR A 127 -19.08 -8.44 -12.34
N GLN A 128 -20.38 -8.16 -12.47
CA GLN A 128 -21.38 -8.36 -11.41
C GLN A 128 -22.45 -9.40 -11.78
N GLY A 129 -22.40 -9.93 -13.01
CA GLY A 129 -23.42 -10.83 -13.56
C GLY A 129 -24.63 -10.09 -14.10
N ASP A 130 -25.50 -10.81 -14.80
CA ASP A 130 -26.75 -10.26 -15.32
C ASP A 130 -27.79 -10.20 -14.19
N GLN A 131 -28.06 -8.99 -13.69
CA GLN A 131 -29.04 -8.73 -12.65
C GLN A 131 -30.01 -7.65 -13.12
N PRO A 132 -31.29 -7.73 -12.72
CA PRO A 132 -32.29 -6.71 -13.08
C PRO A 132 -31.94 -5.32 -12.52
N THR A 133 -31.18 -5.25 -11.42
CA THR A 133 -30.68 -4.01 -10.81
C THR A 133 -29.58 -3.32 -11.61
N ASN A 134 -29.05 -3.95 -12.66
CA ASN A 134 -27.96 -3.39 -13.46
C ASN A 134 -28.35 -2.08 -14.15
N ASP A 135 -29.61 -1.95 -14.57
CA ASP A 135 -30.09 -0.70 -15.19
C ASP A 135 -30.24 0.43 -14.16
N GLU A 136 -30.63 0.12 -12.92
CA GLU A 136 -30.72 1.08 -11.82
C GLU A 136 -29.33 1.60 -11.40
N ILE A 137 -28.34 0.70 -11.34
CA ILE A 137 -26.93 1.07 -11.03
C ILE A 137 -26.37 2.03 -12.08
N LEU A 138 -26.68 1.80 -13.36
CA LEU A 138 -26.24 2.70 -14.44
C LEU A 138 -26.91 4.07 -14.34
N ASP A 139 -28.16 4.14 -13.91
CA ASP A 139 -28.89 5.40 -13.68
C ASP A 139 -28.34 6.14 -12.45
N GLU A 140 -27.94 5.41 -11.41
CA GLU A 140 -27.27 5.96 -10.23
C GLU A 140 -25.95 6.66 -10.60
N PHE A 141 -25.14 6.08 -11.51
CA PHE A 141 -23.91 6.74 -11.98
C PHE A 141 -24.18 8.09 -12.67
N ILE A 142 -25.28 8.22 -13.42
CA ILE A 142 -25.69 9.49 -14.04
C ILE A 142 -26.08 10.49 -12.95
N TYR A 143 -26.84 10.02 -11.95
CA TYR A 143 -27.32 10.86 -10.86
C TYR A 143 -26.19 11.36 -9.96
N GLU A 144 -25.22 10.50 -9.60
CA GLU A 144 -23.99 10.89 -8.90
C GLU A 144 -23.25 12.00 -9.67
N THR A 145 -23.05 11.80 -10.97
CA THR A 145 -22.30 12.75 -11.81
C THR A 145 -23.01 14.09 -11.97
N LYS A 146 -24.36 14.08 -12.07
CA LYS A 146 -25.15 15.32 -12.18
C LYS A 146 -25.23 16.10 -10.87
N ASN A 147 -25.14 15.41 -9.73
CA ASN A 147 -25.21 16.02 -8.40
C ASN A 147 -23.83 16.30 -7.79
N GLU A 148 -22.75 15.85 -8.41
CA GLU A 148 -21.43 16.44 -8.22
C GLU A 148 -21.40 17.74 -9.04
N PRO A 149 -21.60 18.93 -8.42
CA PRO A 149 -21.49 20.17 -9.16
C PRO A 149 -20.08 20.23 -9.75
N ASP A 150 -19.98 20.36 -11.09
CA ASP A 150 -18.74 20.50 -11.87
C ASP A 150 -17.53 20.77 -10.98
N ALA A 151 -16.92 19.70 -10.47
CA ALA A 151 -15.90 19.78 -9.44
C ALA A 151 -14.57 20.17 -10.08
N LYS A 152 -14.54 21.32 -10.74
CA LYS A 152 -13.33 22.14 -10.92
C LYS A 152 -12.97 22.75 -9.56
N GLY A 153 -12.86 21.92 -8.53
CA GLY A 153 -12.32 22.33 -7.24
C GLY A 153 -10.89 22.77 -7.48
N SER A 154 -10.61 24.06 -7.28
CA SER A 154 -9.26 24.57 -7.41
C SER A 154 -8.46 24.05 -6.22
N LEU A 155 -7.19 23.68 -6.43
CA LEU A 155 -6.30 23.31 -5.31
C LEU A 155 -6.21 24.44 -4.27
N SER A 156 -6.49 25.69 -4.68
CA SER A 156 -6.58 26.83 -3.78
C SER A 156 -7.76 26.74 -2.80
N ASP A 157 -8.89 26.13 -3.19
CA ASP A 157 -10.07 25.99 -2.33
C ASP A 157 -9.78 25.13 -1.10
N LEU A 158 -8.83 24.19 -1.20
CA LEU A 158 -8.34 23.39 -0.08
C LEU A 158 -7.74 24.24 1.05
N LEU A 159 -7.13 25.38 0.69
CA LEU A 159 -6.50 26.29 1.65
C LEU A 159 -7.45 27.38 2.16
N PHE A 160 -8.36 27.87 1.31
CA PHE A 160 -9.22 29.02 1.64
C PHE A 160 -10.54 28.63 2.29
N VAL A 161 -11.07 27.45 2.01
CA VAL A 161 -12.37 27.03 2.53
C VAL A 161 -12.19 26.33 3.89
N PRO A 162 -12.87 26.77 4.97
CA PRO A 162 -12.58 26.31 6.32
C PRO A 162 -12.87 24.82 6.57
N TYR A 163 -13.89 24.24 5.92
CA TYR A 163 -14.16 22.80 6.06
C TYR A 163 -13.14 21.95 5.29
N LEU A 164 -12.71 22.39 4.09
CA LEU A 164 -11.65 21.74 3.33
C LEU A 164 -10.30 21.82 4.05
N ARG A 165 -10.00 22.96 4.69
CA ARG A 165 -8.79 23.12 5.50
C ARG A 165 -8.76 22.16 6.69
N LYS A 166 -9.90 21.92 7.36
CA LYS A 166 -9.98 20.92 8.44
C LYS A 166 -9.74 19.50 7.90
N ALA A 167 -10.30 19.17 6.74
CA ALA A 167 -10.05 17.88 6.08
C ALA A 167 -8.58 17.73 5.67
N LEU A 168 -7.96 18.78 5.14
CA LEU A 168 -6.54 18.81 4.77
C LEU A 168 -5.64 18.60 5.98
N LEU A 169 -5.93 19.27 7.11
CA LEU A 169 -5.16 19.11 8.34
C LEU A 169 -5.26 17.69 8.89
N LEU A 170 -6.46 17.09 8.83
CA LEU A 170 -6.65 15.70 9.22
C LEU A 170 -5.88 14.74 8.28
N ALA A 171 -5.96 14.95 6.97
CA ALA A 171 -5.23 14.14 5.99
C ALA A 171 -3.70 14.25 6.19
N ASN A 172 -3.18 15.46 6.44
CA ASN A 172 -1.77 15.66 6.72
C ASN A 172 -1.34 14.99 8.03
N ALA A 173 -2.14 15.08 9.10
CA ALA A 173 -1.86 14.38 10.34
C ALA A 173 -1.77 12.85 10.14
N MET A 174 -2.65 12.29 9.29
CA MET A 174 -2.58 10.87 8.93
C MET A 174 -1.34 10.53 8.11
N LEU A 175 -0.96 11.38 7.15
CA LEU A 175 0.25 11.19 6.36
C LEU A 175 1.52 11.20 7.24
N VAL A 176 1.60 12.08 8.23
CA VAL A 176 2.75 12.10 9.16
C VAL A 176 2.86 10.79 9.94
N LEU A 177 1.74 10.16 10.30
CA LEU A 177 1.73 8.87 11.00
C LEU A 177 2.27 7.71 10.13
N THR A 178 2.15 7.80 8.80
CA THR A 178 2.60 6.77 7.86
C THR A 178 4.06 6.94 7.41
N VAL A 179 4.71 8.07 7.68
CA VAL A 179 6.13 8.29 7.32
C VAL A 179 7.08 7.26 7.97
N PRO A 180 7.00 6.98 9.30
CA PRO A 180 7.91 6.03 9.95
C PRO A 180 7.73 4.60 9.43
N PHE A 181 6.55 4.26 8.93
CA PHE A 181 6.26 2.94 8.38
C PHE A 181 7.16 2.63 7.19
N PHE A 182 7.28 3.54 6.22
CA PHE A 182 8.14 3.31 5.06
C PHE A 182 9.62 3.22 5.43
N ALA A 183 10.08 4.00 6.42
CA ALA A 183 11.44 3.92 6.93
C ALA A 183 11.72 2.55 7.57
N ILE A 184 10.80 2.05 8.38
CA ILE A 184 10.94 0.73 9.01
C ILE A 184 10.82 -0.38 7.96
N LEU A 185 9.86 -0.30 7.04
CA LEU A 185 9.67 -1.30 5.98
C LEU A 185 10.92 -1.47 5.11
N LEU A 186 11.60 -0.36 4.77
CA LEU A 186 12.78 -0.38 3.88
C LEU A 186 14.10 -0.61 4.62
N SER A 187 14.20 -0.19 5.89
CA SER A 187 15.48 -0.11 6.61
C SER A 187 15.49 -0.82 7.96
N SER A 188 14.45 -1.58 8.33
CA SER A 188 14.39 -2.38 9.56
C SER A 188 15.63 -3.24 9.80
N THR A 189 16.07 -3.97 8.77
CA THR A 189 17.24 -4.86 8.89
C THR A 189 18.51 -4.06 9.18
N TYR A 190 18.64 -2.86 8.57
CA TYR A 190 19.76 -1.96 8.82
C TYR A 190 19.73 -1.41 10.25
N PHE A 191 18.58 -0.93 10.71
CA PHE A 191 18.43 -0.43 12.09
C PHE A 191 18.75 -1.49 13.15
N LEU A 192 18.36 -2.75 12.93
CA LEU A 192 18.68 -3.84 13.84
C LEU A 192 20.19 -4.16 13.84
N MET A 193 20.84 -4.15 12.67
CA MET A 193 22.30 -4.36 12.58
C MET A 193 23.09 -3.23 13.24
N GLU A 194 22.61 -1.98 13.16
CA GLU A 194 23.24 -0.83 13.80
C GLU A 194 23.23 -0.95 15.34
N ILE A 195 22.20 -1.58 15.90
CA ILE A 195 22.06 -1.86 17.35
C ILE A 195 22.82 -3.15 17.76
N ASP A 196 23.78 -3.59 16.93
CA ASP A 196 24.64 -4.75 17.17
C ASP A 196 23.87 -6.08 17.28
N ILE A 197 22.78 -6.21 16.52
CA ILE A 197 22.07 -7.49 16.33
C ILE A 197 22.72 -8.24 15.15
N PRO A 198 23.08 -9.53 15.31
CA PRO A 198 23.67 -10.32 14.24
C PRO A 198 22.82 -10.32 12.97
N SER A 199 23.45 -10.21 11.79
CA SER A 199 22.74 -9.99 10.51
C SER A 199 21.69 -11.06 10.18
N HIS A 200 21.92 -12.31 10.59
CA HIS A 200 20.94 -13.39 10.38
C HIS A 200 19.68 -13.20 11.24
N VAL A 201 19.87 -12.79 12.50
CA VAL A 201 18.75 -12.50 13.42
C VAL A 201 18.02 -11.24 12.96
N ALA A 202 18.74 -10.20 12.55
CA ALA A 202 18.14 -8.97 12.03
C ALA A 202 17.25 -9.20 10.80
N GLN A 203 17.71 -10.04 9.85
CA GLN A 203 16.90 -10.42 8.67
C GLN A 203 15.63 -11.18 9.06
N LEU A 204 15.75 -12.17 9.95
CA LEU A 204 14.60 -12.93 10.45
C LEU A 204 13.61 -12.04 11.21
N SER A 205 14.11 -11.17 12.09
CA SER A 205 13.31 -10.21 12.84
C SER A 205 12.58 -9.24 11.91
N SER A 206 13.23 -8.76 10.84
CA SER A 206 12.59 -7.90 9.83
C SER A 206 11.45 -8.61 9.11
N THR A 207 11.66 -9.86 8.66
CA THR A 207 10.59 -10.64 8.04
C THR A 207 9.46 -10.92 9.02
N PHE A 208 9.79 -11.19 10.29
CA PHE A 208 8.80 -11.37 11.36
C PHE A 208 7.94 -10.12 11.57
N LEU A 209 8.53 -8.92 11.54
CA LEU A 209 7.77 -7.65 11.61
C LEU A 209 6.71 -7.54 10.51
N ALA A 210 7.06 -7.94 9.27
CA ALA A 210 6.10 -7.94 8.15
C ALA A 210 4.97 -8.98 8.34
N VAL A 211 5.27 -10.15 8.90
CA VAL A 211 4.25 -11.15 9.24
C VAL A 211 3.29 -10.62 10.31
N VAL A 212 3.84 -10.01 11.37
CA VAL A 212 3.04 -9.39 12.45
C VAL A 212 2.12 -8.33 11.88
N LEU A 213 2.63 -7.45 11.01
CA LEU A 213 1.83 -6.43 10.34
C LEU A 213 0.63 -7.02 9.60
N ILE A 214 0.85 -8.03 8.76
CA ILE A 214 -0.22 -8.68 7.98
C ILE A 214 -1.28 -9.27 8.92
N LEU A 215 -0.86 -9.98 9.98
CA LEU A 215 -1.79 -10.54 10.96
C LEU A 215 -2.61 -9.44 11.64
N THR A 216 -1.98 -8.32 12.00
CA THR A 216 -2.67 -7.20 12.64
C THR A 216 -3.64 -6.49 11.70
N CYS A 217 -3.33 -6.35 10.40
CA CYS A 217 -4.28 -5.80 9.41
C CYS A 217 -5.55 -6.66 9.28
N PHE A 218 -5.43 -8.00 9.32
CA PHE A 218 -6.59 -8.88 9.32
C PHE A 218 -7.45 -8.69 10.59
N ILE A 219 -6.80 -8.55 11.76
CA ILE A 219 -7.49 -8.28 13.02
C ILE A 219 -8.17 -6.91 12.99
N ALA A 220 -7.48 -5.89 12.47
CA ALA A 220 -7.97 -4.53 12.35
C ALA A 220 -9.25 -4.43 11.51
N THR A 221 -9.28 -5.14 10.37
CA THR A 221 -10.47 -5.22 9.51
C THR A 221 -11.70 -5.74 10.26
N TYR A 222 -11.52 -6.66 11.20
CA TYR A 222 -12.61 -7.15 12.06
C TYR A 222 -12.97 -6.12 13.15
N LEU A 223 -11.98 -5.53 13.83
CA LEU A 223 -12.19 -4.55 14.89
C LEU A 223 -12.88 -3.27 14.40
N LEU A 224 -12.58 -2.84 13.17
CA LEU A 224 -13.15 -1.65 12.55
C LEU A 224 -14.68 -1.74 12.43
N LYS A 225 -15.22 -2.95 12.25
CA LYS A 225 -16.68 -3.19 12.23
C LYS A 225 -17.33 -3.00 13.61
N SER A 226 -16.59 -3.24 14.69
CA SER A 226 -17.13 -3.24 16.06
C SER A 226 -16.92 -1.91 16.79
N PHE A 227 -15.71 -1.34 16.71
CA PHE A 227 -15.33 -0.13 17.47
C PHE A 227 -15.47 1.17 16.68
N GLY A 228 -15.62 1.10 15.35
CA GLY A 228 -15.64 2.26 14.47
C GLY A 228 -14.25 2.85 14.22
N ARG A 229 -14.17 3.75 13.21
CA ARG A 229 -12.87 4.23 12.67
C ARG A 229 -12.10 5.19 13.57
N ARG A 230 -12.79 6.15 14.20
CA ARG A 230 -12.14 7.21 14.99
C ARG A 230 -11.41 6.72 16.25
N PRO A 231 -12.01 5.88 17.12
CA PRO A 231 -11.31 5.43 18.32
C PRO A 231 -10.13 4.52 17.97
N LEU A 232 -10.27 3.69 16.93
CA LEU A 232 -9.21 2.81 16.47
C LEU A 232 -7.97 3.62 16.04
N LEU A 233 -8.18 4.64 15.21
CA LEU A 233 -7.15 5.53 14.68
C LEU A 233 -6.46 6.40 15.75
N ASN A 234 -7.20 6.81 16.79
CA ASN A 234 -6.58 7.50 17.93
C ASN A 234 -5.72 6.54 18.78
N PHE A 235 -6.20 5.31 18.99
CA PHE A 235 -5.48 4.31 19.78
C PHE A 235 -4.19 3.84 19.09
N SER A 236 -4.27 3.51 17.80
CA SER A 236 -3.12 3.17 16.96
C SER A 236 -2.13 4.33 16.88
N GLY A 237 -2.61 5.56 16.68
CA GLY A 237 -1.75 6.74 16.61
C GLY A 237 -0.94 6.97 17.88
N ILE A 238 -1.58 6.92 19.05
CA ILE A 238 -0.91 7.06 20.35
C ILE A 238 0.06 5.89 20.58
N GLY A 239 -0.38 4.66 20.30
CA GLY A 239 0.46 3.47 20.44
C GLY A 239 1.71 3.53 19.57
N SER A 240 1.56 3.94 18.30
CA SER A 240 2.65 4.12 17.34
C SER A 240 3.68 5.14 17.83
N ILE A 241 3.24 6.27 18.38
CA ILE A 241 4.16 7.29 18.95
C ILE A 241 4.94 6.70 20.13
N ILE A 242 4.25 6.04 21.07
CA ILE A 242 4.89 5.43 22.25
C ILE A 242 5.92 4.38 21.81
N SER A 243 5.54 3.49 20.89
CA SER A 243 6.43 2.44 20.38
C SER A 243 7.67 2.99 19.67
N LEU A 244 7.52 4.06 18.88
CA LEU A 244 8.65 4.74 18.24
C LEU A 244 9.56 5.43 19.27
N CYS A 245 9.00 6.06 20.31
CA CYS A 245 9.78 6.63 21.40
C CYS A 245 10.57 5.54 22.14
N VAL A 246 9.96 4.40 22.43
CA VAL A 246 10.64 3.25 23.05
C VAL A 246 11.78 2.75 22.16
N PHE A 247 11.53 2.58 20.86
CA PHE A 247 12.57 2.20 19.89
C PHE A 247 13.74 3.20 19.86
N ALA A 248 13.45 4.50 19.78
CA ALA A 248 14.46 5.55 19.70
C ALA A 248 15.30 5.66 20.98
N ILE A 249 14.66 5.57 22.16
CA ILE A 249 15.37 5.63 23.45
C ILE A 249 16.22 4.37 23.63
N ALA A 250 15.65 3.18 23.43
CA ALA A 250 16.37 1.92 23.58
C ALA A 250 17.54 1.79 22.58
N GLY A 251 17.33 2.23 21.34
CA GLY A 251 18.37 2.27 20.32
C GLY A 251 19.51 3.26 20.64
N LYS A 252 19.27 4.30 21.46
CA LYS A 252 20.33 5.22 21.89
C LYS A 252 21.19 4.65 23.04
N PHE A 253 20.59 3.85 23.91
CA PHE A 253 21.25 3.31 25.11
C PHE A 253 21.70 1.85 24.96
N TYR A 254 21.78 1.33 23.73
CA TYR A 254 22.06 -0.08 23.50
C TYR A 254 23.45 -0.53 23.97
N GLU A 255 24.46 0.35 23.93
CA GLU A 255 25.82 0.04 24.39
C GLU A 255 25.91 -0.15 25.91
N GLN A 256 24.98 0.42 26.68
CA GLN A 256 25.02 0.36 28.14
C GLN A 256 24.45 -0.94 28.70
N ASN A 257 23.49 -1.56 28.01
CA ASN A 257 22.79 -2.76 28.47
C ASN A 257 22.30 -3.58 27.27
N ASP A 258 22.68 -4.86 27.18
CA ASP A 258 22.21 -5.75 26.10
C ASP A 258 20.68 -5.92 26.07
N ILE A 259 20.00 -5.75 27.22
CA ILE A 259 18.53 -5.78 27.31
C ILE A 259 17.90 -4.69 26.42
N MET A 260 18.57 -3.54 26.25
CA MET A 260 18.06 -2.43 25.44
C MET A 260 17.94 -2.82 23.95
N LYS A 261 18.75 -3.75 23.45
CA LYS A 261 18.64 -4.29 22.08
C LYS A 261 17.28 -4.97 21.89
N TYR A 262 16.85 -5.76 22.87
CA TYR A 262 15.55 -6.46 22.84
C TYR A 262 14.37 -5.51 23.07
N ILE A 263 14.55 -4.45 23.86
CA ILE A 263 13.54 -3.40 24.04
C ILE A 263 13.36 -2.59 22.75
N ALA A 264 14.43 -2.31 22.02
CA ALA A 264 14.35 -1.66 20.72
C ALA A 264 13.56 -2.52 19.72
N LEU A 265 13.86 -3.83 19.67
CA LEU A 265 13.12 -4.77 18.84
C LEU A 265 11.62 -4.83 19.22
N SER A 266 11.30 -4.87 20.53
CA SER A 266 9.90 -4.87 20.97
C SER A 266 9.18 -3.56 20.64
N GLY A 267 9.89 -2.42 20.67
CA GLY A 267 9.39 -1.14 20.17
C GLY A 267 9.03 -1.19 18.69
N MET A 268 9.87 -1.78 17.83
CA MET A 268 9.56 -1.95 16.40
C MET A 268 8.36 -2.88 16.18
N VAL A 269 8.27 -3.99 16.93
CA VAL A 269 7.12 -4.90 16.87
C VAL A 269 5.84 -4.19 17.30
N GLY A 270 5.89 -3.46 18.43
CA GLY A 270 4.77 -2.66 18.92
C GLY A 270 4.30 -1.63 17.90
N TYR A 271 5.24 -0.95 17.24
CA TYR A 271 4.90 0.00 16.18
C TYR A 271 4.19 -0.69 15.01
N MET A 272 4.67 -1.85 14.54
CA MET A 272 3.99 -2.59 13.46
C MET A 272 2.59 -3.04 13.84
N VAL A 273 2.39 -3.45 15.11
CA VAL A 273 1.07 -3.83 15.61
C VAL A 273 0.13 -2.62 15.64
N CYS A 274 0.60 -1.50 16.18
CA CYS A 274 -0.18 -0.26 16.26
C CYS A 274 -0.53 0.27 14.86
N TYR A 275 0.44 0.31 13.95
CA TYR A 275 0.24 0.73 12.57
C TYR A 275 -0.68 -0.21 11.80
N GLY A 276 -0.63 -1.52 12.07
CA GLY A 276 -1.54 -2.50 11.47
C GLY A 276 -3.02 -2.22 11.78
N TYR A 277 -3.32 -1.57 12.91
CA TYR A 277 -4.68 -1.16 13.27
C TYR A 277 -5.21 0.07 12.52
N ASP A 278 -4.34 0.82 11.81
CA ASP A 278 -4.76 1.98 11.01
C ASP A 278 -5.48 1.59 9.71
N TYR A 279 -5.39 0.33 9.29
CA TYR A 279 -5.94 -0.22 8.04
C TYR A 279 -7.21 -1.06 8.24
#